data_AF-A0AAJ1BY95-F1
#
_entry.id   AF-A0AAJ1BY95-F1
#
_cell.length_a   1.000
_cell.length_b   1.000
_cell.length_c   1.000
_cell.angle_alpha   90.00
_cell.angle_beta   90.00
_cell.angle_gamma   90.00
#
_symmetry.space_group_name_H-M   'P 1'
#
loop_
_entity.id
_entity.type
_entity.pdbx_description
1 polymer ?
#
loop_
_entity_poly.entity_id
_entity_poly.type
_entity_poly.pdbx_seq_one_letter_code
_entity_poly.pdbx_strand_id
1 'polypeptide(L)' 'MMTTKLYRVSDGVTEVNGGPVPRNRIVRLTVSQALFDLSLGRIVEKTKPKASKTTGDDDGGD' A
#
# COMPACT_ATOMS: atom_id res chain seq x y z
N MET A 1 15.68 -12.42 9.80
CA MET A 1 14.21 -12.28 9.76
C MET A 1 13.80 -11.74 8.40
N MET A 2 12.81 -12.32 7.74
CA MET A 2 12.25 -11.77 6.49
C MET A 2 11.27 -10.65 6.82
N THR A 3 11.63 -9.42 6.48
CA THR A 3 10.77 -8.24 6.66
C THR A 3 9.70 -8.20 5.58
N THR A 4 8.43 -8.08 5.97
CA THR A 4 7.31 -7.92 5.04
C THR A 4 6.82 -6.47 5.04
N LYS A 5 6.40 -5.99 3.87
CA LYS A 5 5.78 -4.67 3.66
C LYS A 5 4.35 -4.84 3.14
N LEU A 6 3.56 -3.77 3.27
CA LEU A 6 2.21 -3.69 2.70
C LEU A 6 2.26 -3.05 1.32
N TYR A 7 1.64 -3.71 0.36
CA TYR A 7 1.51 -3.24 -1.01
C TYR A 7 0.04 -3.13 -1.39
N ARG A 8 -0.30 -2.11 -2.17
CA ARG A 8 -1.61 -1.96 -2.81
C ARG A 8 -1.53 -2.52 -4.22
N VAL A 9 -2.50 -3.33 -4.59
CA VAL A 9 -2.60 -3.91 -5.93
C VAL A 9 -3.30 -2.92 -6.87
N SER A 10 -2.70 -2.71 -8.04
CA SER A 10 -3.21 -1.85 -9.12
C SER A 10 -4.52 -2.37 -9.70
N ASP A 11 -5.33 -1.48 -10.26
CA ASP A 11 -6.58 -1.82 -10.94
C ASP A 11 -6.38 -2.81 -12.10
N GLY A 12 -7.35 -3.69 -12.33
CA GLY A 12 -7.27 -4.74 -13.37
C GLY A 12 -6.39 -5.96 -13.05
N VAL A 13 -5.57 -5.94 -12.00
CA VAL A 13 -4.76 -7.11 -11.59
C VAL A 13 -5.62 -8.10 -10.79
N THR A 14 -5.61 -9.36 -11.19
CA THR A 14 -6.38 -10.47 -10.58
C THR A 14 -5.51 -11.41 -9.74
N GLU A 15 -4.21 -11.43 -9.99
CA GLU A 15 -3.24 -12.30 -9.32
C GLU A 15 -1.93 -11.54 -9.01
N VAL A 16 -1.35 -11.78 -7.84
CA VAL A 16 -0.06 -11.22 -7.38
C VAL A 16 0.74 -12.34 -6.71
N ASN A 17 2.01 -12.49 -7.07
CA ASN A 17 2.90 -13.55 -6.57
C ASN A 17 2.27 -14.97 -6.60
N GLY A 18 1.57 -15.30 -7.70
CA GLY A 18 0.93 -16.61 -7.90
C GLY A 18 -0.32 -16.87 -7.06
N GLY A 19 -0.87 -15.84 -6.39
CA GLY A 19 -2.06 -15.94 -5.57
C GLY A 19 -3.13 -14.90 -5.93
N PRO A 20 -4.43 -15.21 -5.71
CA PRO A 20 -5.52 -14.31 -6.05
C PRO A 20 -5.47 -13.02 -5.24
N VAL A 21 -5.84 -11.90 -5.88
CA VAL A 21 -5.89 -10.59 -5.23
C VAL A 21 -7.01 -10.56 -4.18
N PRO A 22 -6.70 -10.21 -2.91
CA PRO A 22 -7.72 -10.12 -1.87
C PRO A 22 -8.69 -8.97 -2.16
N ARG A 23 -9.92 -9.05 -1.63
CA ARG A 23 -10.98 -8.04 -1.88
C ARG A 23 -10.57 -6.60 -1.51
N ASN A 24 -9.74 -6.44 -0.48
CA ASN A 24 -9.22 -5.13 -0.07
C ASN A 24 -8.03 -4.65 -0.92
N ARG A 25 -7.55 -5.48 -1.85
CA ARG A 25 -6.42 -5.25 -2.76
C ARG A 25 -5.14 -4.84 -2.04
N ILE A 26 -4.95 -5.35 -0.83
CA ILE A 26 -3.77 -5.10 -0.01
C ILE A 26 -3.12 -6.43 0.32
N VAL A 27 -1.85 -6.57 -0.04
CA VAL A 27 -1.06 -7.78 0.20
C VAL A 27 0.15 -7.47 1.09
N ARG A 28 0.54 -8.44 1.91
CA ARG A 28 1.82 -8.42 2.64
C ARG A 28 2.80 -9.32 1.91
N LEU A 29 3.89 -8.73 1.43
CA LEU A 29 4.93 -9.44 0.70
C LEU A 29 6.30 -9.06 1.27
N THR A 30 7.26 -9.98 1.15
CA THR A 30 8.67 -9.61 1.29
C THR A 30 9.11 -8.75 0.11
N VAL A 31 10.22 -8.02 0.28
CA VAL A 31 10.79 -7.22 -0.82
C VAL A 31 11.11 -8.10 -2.03
N SER A 32 11.64 -9.31 -1.79
CA SER A 32 11.97 -10.29 -2.84
C SER A 32 10.74 -10.78 -3.61
N GLN A 33 9.62 -11.04 -2.92
CA GLN A 33 8.36 -11.43 -3.56
C GLN A 33 7.72 -10.28 -4.35
N ALA A 34 7.83 -9.06 -3.84
CA ALA A 34 7.23 -7.88 -4.46
C ALA A 34 8.01 -7.37 -5.67
N LEU A 35 9.31 -7.65 -5.78
CA LEU A 35 10.22 -7.09 -6.79
C LEU A 35 9.71 -7.26 -8.22
N PHE A 36 9.22 -8.45 -8.56
CA PHE A 36 8.69 -8.74 -9.89
C PHE A 36 7.42 -7.94 -10.18
N ASP A 37 6.41 -8.03 -9.31
CA ASP A 37 5.13 -7.33 -9.50
C ASP A 37 5.28 -5.79 -9.41
N LEU A 38 6.24 -5.28 -8.62
CA LEU A 38 6.62 -3.87 -8.60
C LEU A 38 7.19 -3.42 -9.94
N SER A 39 8.09 -4.21 -10.55
CA SER A 39 8.69 -3.90 -11.84
C SER A 39 7.67 -3.84 -12.99
N LEU A 40 6.57 -4.59 -12.85
CA LEU A 40 5.45 -4.61 -13.79
C LEU A 40 4.39 -3.54 -13.49
N GLY A 41 4.52 -2.77 -12.41
CA GLY A 41 3.50 -1.80 -11.98
C GLY A 41 2.19 -2.44 -11.49
N ARG A 42 2.19 -3.75 -11.19
CA ARG A 42 1.01 -4.48 -10.70
C ARG A 42 0.70 -4.16 -9.25
N ILE A 43 1.71 -3.79 -8.48
CA ILE A 43 1.59 -3.37 -7.08
C ILE A 43 2.37 -2.09 -6.83
N VAL A 44 1.96 -1.34 -5.82
CA VAL A 44 2.64 -0.13 -5.35
C VAL A 44 2.86 -0.19 -3.84
N GLU A 45 3.96 0.37 -3.34
CA GLU A 45 4.19 0.47 -1.90
C GLU A 45 3.07 1.28 -1.27
N LYS A 46 2.35 0.68 -0.30
CA LYS A 46 1.37 1.42 0.49
C LYS A 46 2.16 2.23 1.51
N THR A 47 2.57 3.43 1.13
CA THR A 47 2.97 4.43 2.13
C THR A 47 1.77 4.64 3.04
N LYS A 48 1.96 4.45 4.35
CA LYS A 48 0.94 4.89 5.32
C LYS A 48 0.62 6.33 4.94
N PRO A 49 -0.66 6.72 4.82
CA PRO A 49 -0.97 8.13 4.62
C PRO A 49 -0.23 8.87 5.72
N LYS A 50 0.67 9.76 5.32
CA LYS A 50 1.30 10.73 6.23
C LYS A 50 0.08 11.38 6.87
N ALA A 51 -0.17 11.13 8.14
CA ALA A 51 -1.28 11.74 8.84
C ALA A 51 -1.12 13.25 8.59
N SER A 52 -1.98 13.82 7.74
CA SER A 52 -2.12 15.26 7.69
C SER A 52 -2.51 15.62 9.10
N LYS A 53 -1.61 16.27 9.84
CA LYS A 53 -1.98 17.02 11.02
C LYS A 53 -2.99 18.06 10.53
N THR A 54 -4.27 17.71 10.59
CA THR A 54 -5.33 18.69 10.77
C THR A 54 -5.07 19.27 12.15
N THR A 55 -4.30 20.36 12.21
CA THR A 55 -4.46 21.32 13.30
C THR A 55 -5.78 22.00 13.01
N GLY A 56 -6.85 21.48 13.61
CA GLY A 56 -8.02 22.30 13.87
C GLY A 56 -7.59 23.28 14.95
N ASP A 57 -7.47 24.54 14.58
CA ASP A 57 -7.60 25.66 15.52
C ASP A 57 -8.75 26.47 14.94
N ASP A 58 -9.93 26.23 15.53
CA ASP A 58 -11.16 26.96 15.28
C ASP A 58 -11.29 27.96 16.44
N ASP A 59 -11.42 29.23 16.07
CA ASP A 59 -12.12 30.31 16.76
C ASP A 59 -11.61 30.90 18.12
N GLY A 60 -11.25 32.18 18.09
CA GLY A 60 -11.14 33.02 19.28
C GLY A 60 -10.61 34.42 18.98
N GLY A 61 -11.51 35.39 18.84
CA GLY A 61 -11.18 36.81 18.64
C GLY A 61 -10.73 37.56 19.89
N ASP A 62 -10.02 38.67 19.64
CA ASP A 62 -10.25 40.04 20.14
C ASP A 62 -9.54 41.00 19.16
#